data_AF-A0A7M4FQ11-F1
#
_entry.id   AF-A0A7M4FQ11-F1
#
_cell.length_a   1.000
_cell.length_b   1.000
_cell.length_c   1.000
_cell.angle_alpha   90.00
_cell.angle_beta   90.00
_cell.angle_gamma   90.00
#
_symmetry.space_group_name_H-M   'P 1'
#
loop_
_entity.id
_entity.type
_entity.pdbx_description
1 polymer ?
#
loop_
_entity_poly.entity_id
_entity_poly.type
_entity_poly.pdbx_seq_one_letter_code
_entity_poly.pdbx_strand_id
1 'polypeptide(L)'
;MPALVLQEKLSKDFPSATSTLTARVTRNGEAVMEKNLSNLEEMSGAHGMIDDIFDESYREKEGPKPAKRYVWRNIILMSMLHIGSLYGIYLIPSAKLMTLGWGIICFVVSALGVTAGAHRLWSHRSYKATWPLRIFLAVANSMAFQNDVYEWARDHRVHHKFSETDADPHNASRGFFFAHIGWLLVRKHPDVIEKGKKIDLSDLKADKVVMLQRRYYKPSVVIMCFLVPTIVPWYFWGESLAISYFIPAILRYAVVLNAAWLVNSAAHMFGNRPYDRNINPRENRLVVLGALGEGFHNYHHTFPFDYSTSEFGWHYNFTTAFIDLMCFLGLASDRKTVSKEVILARKIRTGDGSHKTG
;
A
#
# COMPACT_ATOMS: atom_id res chain seq x y z
N MET A 1 1.26 22.84 -76.56
CA MET A 1 0.16 21.90 -76.20
C MET A 1 0.76 20.78 -75.36
N PRO A 2 0.15 20.41 -74.21
CA PRO A 2 0.57 21.06 -72.97
C PRO A 2 0.86 20.08 -71.82
N ALA A 3 2.01 20.28 -71.15
CA ALA A 3 2.32 19.75 -69.83
C ALA A 3 1.93 20.72 -68.68
N LEU A 4 0.99 21.63 -68.95
CA LEU A 4 0.54 22.70 -68.04
C LEU A 4 -0.98 22.66 -67.79
N VAL A 5 -1.59 21.47 -67.82
CA VAL A 5 -3.05 21.29 -67.55
C VAL A 5 -3.33 20.25 -66.46
N LEU A 6 -2.31 19.59 -65.89
CA LEU A 6 -2.52 18.56 -64.87
C LEU A 6 -2.26 19.02 -63.42
N GLN A 7 -2.12 20.32 -63.18
CA GLN A 7 -1.96 20.87 -61.82
C GLN A 7 -3.15 21.72 -61.36
N GLU A 8 -4.15 21.95 -62.23
CA GLU A 8 -5.32 22.80 -61.92
C GLU A 8 -6.64 22.01 -61.80
N LYS A 9 -6.59 20.67 -61.80
CA LYS A 9 -7.78 19.81 -61.68
C LYS A 9 -7.80 18.87 -60.47
N LEU A 10 -6.86 19.02 -59.52
CA LEU A 10 -6.83 18.25 -58.28
C LEU A 10 -6.94 19.11 -57.00
N SER A 11 -7.32 20.39 -57.10
CA SER A 11 -7.47 21.28 -55.94
C SER A 11 -8.92 21.67 -55.60
N LYS A 12 -9.94 20.99 -56.14
CA LYS A 12 -11.35 21.37 -55.92
C LYS A 12 -12.23 20.40 -55.11
N ASP A 13 -11.76 19.20 -54.74
CA ASP A 13 -12.62 18.20 -54.08
C ASP A 13 -12.18 17.74 -52.68
N PHE A 14 -11.32 18.48 -51.97
CA PHE A 14 -11.05 18.19 -50.55
C PHE A 14 -11.24 19.44 -49.67
N PRO A 15 -12.44 19.66 -49.11
CA PRO A 15 -12.58 20.62 -48.03
C PRO A 15 -11.85 20.08 -46.81
N SER A 16 -10.76 20.74 -46.39
CA SER A 16 -10.40 21.01 -44.98
C SER A 16 -10.65 19.87 -43.96
N ALA A 17 -10.39 18.62 -44.33
CA ALA A 17 -10.57 17.48 -43.43
C ALA A 17 -9.56 17.53 -42.29
N THR A 18 -8.35 18.04 -42.56
CA THR A 18 -7.26 18.12 -41.59
C THR A 18 -7.59 19.08 -40.45
N SER A 19 -8.03 20.32 -40.71
CA SER A 19 -8.34 21.27 -39.63
C SER A 19 -9.52 20.83 -38.77
N THR A 20 -10.52 20.17 -39.37
CA THR A 20 -11.68 19.63 -38.67
C THR A 20 -11.28 18.43 -37.81
N LEU A 21 -10.37 17.57 -38.29
CA LEU A 21 -9.85 16.44 -37.51
C LEU A 21 -8.97 16.94 -36.35
N THR A 22 -8.09 17.92 -36.58
CA THR A 22 -7.25 18.50 -35.52
C THR A 22 -8.10 19.22 -34.48
N ALA A 23 -9.13 19.96 -34.89
CA ALA A 23 -10.10 20.61 -34.00
C ALA A 23 -10.94 19.60 -33.20
N ARG A 24 -11.28 18.44 -33.79
CA ARG A 24 -12.02 17.37 -33.12
C ARG A 24 -11.16 16.57 -32.17
N VAL A 25 -9.88 16.36 -32.51
CA VAL A 25 -8.88 15.72 -31.62
C VAL A 25 -8.51 16.64 -30.46
N THR A 26 -8.34 17.94 -30.69
CA THR A 26 -8.10 18.93 -29.62
C THR A 26 -9.31 19.08 -28.72
N ARG A 27 -10.54 19.23 -29.25
CA ARG A 27 -11.76 19.23 -28.41
C ARG A 27 -11.97 17.93 -27.65
N ASN A 28 -11.67 16.78 -28.25
CA ASN A 28 -11.75 15.50 -27.53
C ASN A 28 -10.66 15.40 -26.46
N GLY A 29 -9.46 15.92 -26.71
CA GLY A 29 -8.37 15.99 -25.73
C GLY A 29 -8.70 16.94 -24.57
N GLU A 30 -9.24 18.11 -24.86
CA GLU A 30 -9.72 19.09 -23.89
C GLU A 30 -10.90 18.55 -23.07
N ALA A 31 -11.88 17.91 -23.70
CA ALA A 31 -13.01 17.29 -23.01
C ALA A 31 -12.60 16.08 -22.15
N VAL A 32 -11.60 15.31 -22.56
CA VAL A 32 -11.01 14.24 -21.74
C VAL A 32 -10.24 14.83 -20.56
N MET A 33 -9.50 15.92 -20.78
CA MET A 33 -8.77 16.60 -19.72
C MET A 33 -9.70 17.26 -18.70
N GLU A 34 -10.74 17.97 -19.14
CA GLU A 34 -11.78 18.54 -18.28
C GLU A 34 -12.53 17.46 -17.51
N LYS A 35 -12.85 16.33 -18.13
CA LYS A 35 -13.50 15.20 -17.45
C LYS A 35 -12.59 14.52 -16.43
N ASN A 36 -11.28 14.47 -16.69
CA ASN A 36 -10.30 13.96 -15.72
C ASN A 36 -10.13 14.94 -14.55
N LEU A 37 -10.09 16.24 -14.82
CA LEU A 37 -10.06 17.29 -13.80
C LEU A 37 -11.34 17.30 -12.96
N SER A 38 -12.51 17.15 -13.58
CA SER A 38 -13.79 17.09 -12.86
C SER A 38 -13.90 15.83 -11.98
N ASN A 39 -13.46 14.66 -12.49
CA ASN A 39 -13.41 13.44 -11.68
C ASN A 39 -12.40 13.57 -10.52
N LEU A 40 -11.28 14.24 -10.73
CA LEU A 40 -10.30 14.54 -9.69
C LEU A 40 -10.88 15.51 -8.66
N GLU A 41 -11.62 16.54 -9.07
CA GLU A 41 -12.29 17.48 -8.18
C GLU A 41 -13.41 16.81 -7.36
N GLU A 42 -14.22 15.95 -7.97
CA GLU A 42 -15.30 15.20 -7.32
C GLU A 42 -14.74 14.16 -6.33
N MET A 43 -13.67 13.45 -6.72
CA MET A 43 -12.93 12.58 -5.81
C MET A 43 -12.25 13.39 -4.69
N SER A 44 -11.68 14.57 -4.99
CA SER A 44 -10.98 15.40 -4.00
C SER A 44 -11.94 16.01 -2.96
N GLY A 45 -13.15 16.40 -3.38
CA GLY A 45 -14.17 17.02 -2.53
C GLY A 45 -14.70 16.08 -1.45
N ALA A 46 -14.79 14.77 -1.76
CA ALA A 46 -15.19 13.73 -0.81
C ALA A 46 -13.98 13.13 -0.03
N HIS A 47 -12.79 13.08 -0.65
CA HIS A 47 -11.60 12.43 -0.08
C HIS A 47 -10.83 13.31 0.91
N GLY A 48 -10.75 14.63 0.68
CA GLY A 48 -10.07 15.58 1.59
C GLY A 48 -8.55 15.40 1.71
N MET A 49 -7.97 14.52 0.90
CA MET A 49 -6.54 14.26 0.72
C MET A 49 -6.30 13.85 -0.74
N ILE A 50 -5.19 14.25 -1.37
CA ILE A 50 -4.91 13.97 -2.79
C ILE A 50 -3.55 13.30 -3.04
N ASP A 51 -2.75 13.12 -1.98
CA ASP A 51 -1.38 12.61 -2.11
C ASP A 51 -1.26 11.10 -2.26
N ASP A 52 -2.38 10.39 -2.22
CA ASP A 52 -2.55 8.97 -2.46
C ASP A 52 -3.39 8.68 -3.73
N ILE A 53 -3.72 9.71 -4.51
CA ILE A 53 -4.36 9.56 -5.83
C ILE A 53 -3.27 9.30 -6.88
N PHE A 54 -3.49 8.30 -7.72
CA PHE A 54 -2.58 7.94 -8.81
C PHE A 54 -2.40 9.11 -9.80
N ASP A 55 -1.16 9.49 -10.09
CA ASP A 55 -0.82 10.56 -11.02
C ASP A 55 -0.55 9.98 -12.43
N GLU A 56 -1.62 9.91 -13.24
CA GLU A 56 -1.54 9.45 -14.63
C GLU A 56 -0.66 10.35 -15.52
N SER A 57 -0.31 11.56 -15.10
CA SER A 57 0.50 12.51 -15.86
C SER A 57 2.00 12.27 -15.71
N TYR A 58 2.42 11.59 -14.64
CA TYR A 58 3.84 11.37 -14.38
C TYR A 58 4.44 10.41 -15.42
N ARG A 59 5.61 10.79 -15.94
CA ARG A 59 6.44 9.97 -16.83
C ARG A 59 7.84 9.88 -16.24
N GLU A 60 8.43 8.69 -16.31
CA GLU A 60 9.82 8.49 -15.89
C GLU A 60 10.75 9.37 -16.74
N LYS A 61 11.87 9.79 -16.14
CA LYS A 61 12.91 10.50 -16.87
C LYS A 61 13.55 9.56 -17.89
N GLU A 62 13.71 10.03 -19.13
CA GLU A 62 14.42 9.28 -20.16
C GLU A 62 15.91 9.14 -19.81
N GLY A 63 16.53 8.04 -20.25
CA GLY A 63 17.96 7.79 -20.10
C GLY A 63 18.31 6.60 -19.20
N PRO A 64 19.61 6.37 -18.98
CA PRO A 64 20.08 5.23 -18.20
C PRO A 64 19.71 5.38 -16.72
N LYS A 65 19.10 4.34 -16.15
CA LYS A 65 18.78 4.28 -14.71
C LYS A 65 20.08 4.23 -13.89
N PRO A 66 20.16 4.92 -12.74
CA PRO A 66 21.35 4.89 -11.90
C PRO A 66 21.64 3.48 -11.37
N ALA A 67 22.93 3.15 -11.23
CA ALA A 67 23.36 1.86 -10.72
C ALA A 67 22.83 1.60 -9.30
N LYS A 68 22.36 0.38 -9.04
CA LYS A 68 21.91 -0.05 -7.71
C LYS A 68 23.07 -0.03 -6.72
N ARG A 69 22.86 0.61 -5.56
CA ARG A 69 23.85 0.65 -4.47
C ARG A 69 23.35 -0.20 -3.30
N TYR A 70 24.04 -1.29 -3.02
CA TYR A 70 23.69 -2.21 -1.93
C TYR A 70 23.90 -1.59 -0.55
N VAL A 71 23.03 -1.97 0.39
CA VAL A 71 23.11 -1.59 1.80
C VAL A 71 23.43 -2.85 2.59
N TRP A 72 24.72 -3.18 2.69
CA TRP A 72 25.21 -4.44 3.29
C TRP A 72 24.71 -4.70 4.70
N ARG A 73 24.57 -3.65 5.52
CA ARG A 73 23.96 -3.77 6.85
C ARG A 73 22.56 -4.37 6.78
N ASN A 74 21.72 -3.89 5.86
CA ASN A 74 20.35 -4.38 5.72
C ASN A 74 20.34 -5.81 5.20
N ILE A 75 21.22 -6.14 4.24
CA ILE A 75 21.39 -7.50 3.72
C ILE A 75 21.71 -8.47 4.86
N ILE A 76 22.73 -8.17 5.66
CA ILE A 76 23.16 -9.03 6.77
C ILE A 76 22.05 -9.19 7.80
N LEU A 77 21.44 -8.09 8.26
CA LEU A 77 20.37 -8.15 9.27
C LEU A 77 19.15 -8.92 8.77
N MET A 78 18.81 -8.76 7.49
CA MET A 78 17.68 -9.45 6.89
C MET A 78 17.96 -10.95 6.73
N SER A 79 19.18 -11.32 6.32
CA SER A 79 19.61 -12.72 6.30
C SER A 79 19.58 -13.35 7.70
N MET A 80 20.10 -12.66 8.71
CA MET A 80 20.09 -13.14 10.10
C MET A 80 18.67 -13.33 10.63
N LEU A 81 17.75 -12.39 10.35
CA LEU A 81 16.34 -12.52 10.73
C LEU A 81 15.72 -13.78 10.15
N HIS A 82 15.90 -14.03 8.85
CA HIS A 82 15.28 -15.17 8.18
C HIS A 82 15.91 -16.50 8.61
N ILE A 83 17.24 -16.55 8.79
CA ILE A 83 17.91 -17.73 9.38
C ILE A 83 17.40 -18.00 10.80
N GLY A 84 17.27 -16.96 11.62
CA GLY A 84 16.68 -17.07 12.95
C GLY A 84 15.23 -17.54 12.92
N SER A 85 14.42 -17.11 11.94
CA SER A 85 13.04 -17.59 11.78
C SER A 85 12.98 -19.06 11.38
N LEU A 86 13.90 -19.55 10.53
CA LEU A 86 13.98 -20.97 10.19
C LEU A 86 14.30 -21.81 11.43
N TYR A 87 15.18 -21.32 12.30
CA TYR A 87 15.42 -21.94 13.60
C TYR A 87 14.19 -21.88 14.51
N GLY A 88 13.45 -20.76 14.50
CA GLY A 88 12.17 -20.65 15.19
C GLY A 88 11.14 -21.69 14.73
N ILE A 89 11.07 -21.97 13.42
CA ILE A 89 10.21 -23.03 12.86
C ILE A 89 10.62 -24.40 13.40
N TYR A 90 11.92 -24.69 13.40
CA TYR A 90 12.45 -25.93 13.98
C TYR A 90 12.07 -26.13 15.46
N LEU A 91 11.96 -25.03 16.23
CA LEU A 91 11.59 -25.06 17.65
C LEU A 91 10.08 -25.21 17.92
N ILE A 92 9.20 -25.06 16.92
CA ILE A 92 7.73 -25.11 17.11
C ILE A 92 7.27 -26.38 17.83
N PRO A 93 7.73 -27.60 17.47
CA PRO A 93 7.28 -28.82 18.15
C PRO A 93 7.62 -28.89 19.64
N SER A 94 8.60 -28.10 20.10
CA SER A 94 9.02 -28.02 21.50
C SER A 94 8.34 -26.90 22.28
N ALA A 95 7.57 -26.04 21.61
CA ALA A 95 6.94 -24.88 22.23
C ALA A 95 5.66 -25.25 22.98
N LYS A 96 5.40 -24.57 24.11
CA LYS A 96 4.11 -24.65 24.78
C LYS A 96 3.01 -24.06 23.91
N LEU A 97 1.81 -24.63 23.96
CA LEU A 97 0.66 -24.12 23.20
C LEU A 97 0.35 -22.64 23.49
N MET A 98 0.53 -22.22 24.75
CA MET A 98 0.38 -20.81 25.15
C MET A 98 1.36 -19.88 24.42
N THR A 99 2.59 -20.32 24.18
CA THR A 99 3.61 -19.57 23.43
C THR A 99 3.21 -19.40 21.96
N LEU A 100 2.65 -20.45 21.36
CA LEU A 100 2.14 -20.38 19.98
C LEU A 100 0.94 -19.42 19.89
N GLY A 101 -0.01 -19.54 20.81
CA GLY A 101 -1.16 -18.62 20.91
C GLY A 101 -0.73 -17.17 21.12
N TRP A 102 0.26 -16.93 21.98
CA TRP A 102 0.86 -15.61 22.19
C TRP A 102 1.53 -15.05 20.93
N GLY A 103 2.24 -15.90 20.17
CA GLY A 103 2.81 -15.52 18.88
C GLY A 103 1.73 -15.06 17.88
N ILE A 104 0.59 -15.76 17.83
CA ILE A 104 -0.55 -15.37 16.99
C ILE A 104 -1.14 -14.04 17.44
N ILE A 105 -1.31 -13.81 18.75
CA ILE A 105 -1.78 -12.53 19.28
C ILE A 105 -0.83 -11.40 18.89
N CYS A 106 0.49 -11.59 19.06
CA CYS A 106 1.49 -10.60 18.66
C CYS A 106 1.45 -10.34 17.15
N PHE A 107 1.23 -11.38 16.33
CA PHE A 107 1.04 -11.24 14.89
C PHE A 107 -0.17 -10.36 14.56
N VAL A 108 -1.34 -10.63 15.14
CA VAL A 108 -2.57 -9.87 14.89
C VAL A 108 -2.41 -8.42 15.35
N VAL A 109 -1.84 -8.18 16.54
CA VAL A 109 -1.57 -6.82 17.03
C VAL A 109 -0.63 -6.08 16.08
N SER A 110 0.47 -6.72 15.66
CA SER A 110 1.40 -6.13 14.68
C SER A 110 0.70 -5.77 13.38
N ALA A 111 -0.10 -6.70 12.85
CA ALA A 111 -0.83 -6.51 11.61
C ALA A 111 -1.81 -5.33 11.71
N LEU A 112 -2.62 -5.24 12.76
CA LEU A 112 -3.53 -4.10 12.99
C LEU A 112 -2.78 -2.76 13.08
N GLY A 113 -1.59 -2.75 13.69
CA GLY A 113 -0.74 -1.55 13.73
C GLY A 113 -0.31 -1.06 12.34
N VAL A 114 -0.18 -1.97 11.37
CA VAL A 114 0.08 -1.64 9.96
C VAL A 114 -1.22 -1.32 9.24
N THR A 115 -2.18 -2.24 9.22
CA THR A 115 -3.39 -2.17 8.38
C THR A 115 -4.39 -1.12 8.87
N ALA A 116 -4.87 -1.23 10.11
CA ALA A 116 -5.79 -0.24 10.69
C ALA A 116 -5.08 1.07 11.01
N GLY A 117 -3.80 1.01 11.39
CA GLY A 117 -2.98 2.17 11.75
C GLY A 117 -2.28 2.81 10.55
N ALA A 118 -1.03 2.42 10.30
CA ALA A 118 -0.14 3.08 9.34
C ALA A 118 -0.79 3.29 7.96
N HIS A 119 -1.53 2.29 7.49
CA HIS A 119 -2.17 2.27 6.18
C HIS A 119 -3.49 3.06 6.15
N ARG A 120 -4.59 2.51 6.69
CA ARG A 120 -5.93 3.09 6.52
C ARG A 120 -6.10 4.42 7.27
N LEU A 121 -5.60 4.52 8.51
CA LEU A 121 -5.75 5.73 9.33
C LEU A 121 -4.80 6.84 8.91
N TRP A 122 -3.50 6.59 8.90
CA TRP A 122 -2.49 7.66 8.72
C TRP A 122 -2.09 7.87 7.27
N SER A 123 -2.03 6.83 6.43
CA SER A 123 -1.68 7.03 5.02
C SER A 123 -2.85 7.57 4.20
N HIS A 124 -4.04 6.99 4.37
CA HIS A 124 -5.22 7.30 3.53
C HIS A 124 -6.28 8.16 4.21
N ARG A 125 -6.22 8.35 5.53
CA ARG A 125 -7.22 9.13 6.29
C ARG A 125 -8.65 8.68 5.98
N SER A 126 -8.84 7.36 5.89
CA SER A 126 -10.12 6.75 5.51
C SER A 126 -11.13 6.67 6.66
N TYR A 127 -10.68 6.92 7.88
CA TYR A 127 -11.52 7.08 9.07
C TYR A 127 -10.82 7.97 10.10
N LYS A 128 -11.52 8.36 11.17
CA LYS A 128 -10.97 9.09 12.32
C LYS A 128 -10.90 8.21 13.55
N ALA A 129 -9.85 8.38 14.35
CA ALA A 129 -9.63 7.65 15.59
C ALA A 129 -9.44 8.61 16.78
N THR A 130 -10.03 8.24 17.91
CA THR A 130 -9.80 8.89 19.20
C THR A 130 -8.33 8.76 19.63
N TRP A 131 -7.89 9.57 20.59
CA TRP A 131 -6.49 9.52 21.04
C TRP A 131 -6.09 8.15 21.65
N PRO A 132 -6.93 7.40 22.40
CA PRO A 132 -6.54 6.10 22.93
C PRO A 132 -6.30 5.06 21.83
N LEU A 133 -7.19 5.02 20.83
CA LEU A 133 -7.04 4.12 19.69
C LEU A 133 -5.78 4.46 18.87
N ARG A 134 -5.50 5.75 18.66
CA ARG A 134 -4.26 6.18 17.99
C ARG A 134 -3.00 5.72 18.74
N ILE A 135 -2.98 5.82 20.07
CA ILE A 135 -1.86 5.32 20.87
C ILE A 135 -1.72 3.82 20.74
N PHE A 136 -2.82 3.06 20.87
CA PHE A 136 -2.82 1.62 20.69
C PHE A 136 -2.22 1.23 19.33
N LEU A 137 -2.70 1.85 18.24
CA LEU A 137 -2.24 1.56 16.88
C LEU A 137 -0.76 1.96 16.66
N ALA A 138 -0.28 3.05 17.28
CA ALA A 138 1.12 3.46 17.17
C ALA A 138 2.08 2.52 17.94
N VAL A 139 1.65 2.02 19.09
CA VAL A 139 2.36 0.99 19.87
C VAL A 139 2.36 -0.34 19.12
N ALA A 140 1.21 -0.74 18.58
CA ALA A 140 1.05 -1.93 17.74
C ALA A 140 1.92 -1.85 16.47
N ASN A 141 2.00 -0.69 15.82
CA ASN A 141 2.89 -0.45 14.68
C ASN A 141 4.38 -0.61 15.06
N SER A 142 4.76 -0.19 16.28
CA SER A 142 6.12 -0.41 16.78
C SER A 142 6.45 -1.91 16.97
N MET A 143 5.45 -2.75 17.29
CA MET A 143 5.60 -4.21 17.31
C MET A 143 5.83 -4.80 15.91
N ALA A 144 5.23 -4.19 14.88
CA ALA A 144 5.39 -4.61 13.49
C ALA A 144 6.77 -4.25 12.89
N PHE A 145 7.44 -3.23 13.43
CA PHE A 145 8.78 -2.79 13.03
C PHE A 145 8.93 -2.59 11.50
N GLN A 146 8.06 -1.77 10.90
CA GLN A 146 8.10 -1.44 9.46
C GLN A 146 8.51 0.01 9.17
N ASN A 147 9.37 0.58 10.01
CA ASN A 147 9.63 2.03 10.16
C ASN A 147 8.52 2.76 10.93
N ASP A 148 8.83 3.97 11.38
CA ASP A 148 7.87 4.80 12.09
C ASP A 148 6.71 5.23 11.17
N VAL A 149 5.56 5.54 11.75
CA VAL A 149 4.31 5.82 11.01
C VAL A 149 4.50 6.94 9.98
N TYR A 150 5.27 7.98 10.31
CA TYR A 150 5.51 9.09 9.40
C TYR A 150 6.30 8.67 8.15
N GLU A 151 7.35 7.86 8.33
CA GLU A 151 8.14 7.35 7.21
C GLU A 151 7.35 6.35 6.37
N TRP A 152 6.62 5.43 7.02
CA TRP A 152 5.77 4.45 6.35
C TRP A 152 4.72 5.15 5.48
N ALA A 153 3.98 6.12 6.06
CA ALA A 153 2.92 6.82 5.34
C ALA A 153 3.45 7.71 4.21
N ARG A 154 4.61 8.35 4.36
CA ARG A 154 5.25 9.06 3.25
C ARG A 154 5.52 8.12 2.09
N ASP A 155 6.20 7.00 2.35
CA ASP A 155 6.57 6.06 1.29
C ASP A 155 5.32 5.44 0.64
N HIS A 156 4.28 5.17 1.42
CA HIS A 156 3.01 4.63 0.93
C HIS A 156 2.22 5.62 0.06
N ARG A 157 2.16 6.90 0.44
CA ARG A 157 1.58 7.97 -0.40
C ARG A 157 2.32 8.09 -1.73
N VAL A 158 3.66 8.07 -1.71
CA VAL A 158 4.48 8.05 -2.94
C VAL A 158 4.16 6.83 -3.80
N HIS A 159 4.05 5.64 -3.17
CA HIS A 159 3.73 4.40 -3.86
C HIS A 159 2.38 4.46 -4.59
N HIS A 160 1.33 4.98 -3.95
CA HIS A 160 0.05 5.17 -4.61
C HIS A 160 0.12 6.17 -5.76
N LYS A 161 0.75 7.32 -5.52
CA LYS A 161 0.77 8.43 -6.48
C LYS A 161 1.59 8.11 -7.73
N PHE A 162 2.68 7.36 -7.59
CA PHE A 162 3.62 7.07 -8.67
C PHE A 162 3.85 5.57 -8.88
N SER A 163 2.83 4.75 -8.60
CA SER A 163 2.91 3.29 -8.68
C SER A 163 3.50 2.81 -10.01
N GLU A 164 4.25 1.71 -9.96
CA GLU A 164 4.93 1.11 -11.13
C GLU A 164 6.03 1.95 -11.79
N THR A 165 6.43 3.07 -11.21
CA THR A 165 7.50 3.93 -11.74
C THR A 165 8.75 3.95 -10.87
N ASP A 166 9.82 4.59 -11.33
CA ASP A 166 11.07 4.79 -10.58
C ASP A 166 10.91 5.69 -9.35
N ALA A 167 9.76 6.36 -9.20
CA ALA A 167 9.39 7.07 -7.98
C ALA A 167 8.68 6.18 -6.95
N ASP A 168 8.21 4.98 -7.33
CA ASP A 168 7.64 3.99 -6.42
C ASP A 168 8.75 3.30 -5.59
N PRO A 169 8.73 3.37 -4.25
CA PRO A 169 9.73 2.73 -3.39
C PRO A 169 9.92 1.24 -3.66
N HIS A 170 8.84 0.52 -3.99
CA HIS A 170 8.81 -0.93 -4.17
C HIS A 170 8.25 -1.32 -5.54
N ASN A 171 8.59 -0.53 -6.57
CA ASN A 171 8.20 -0.71 -7.98
C ASN A 171 8.18 -2.18 -8.44
N ALA A 172 6.97 -2.71 -8.62
CA ALA A 172 6.72 -4.09 -9.06
C ALA A 172 7.25 -4.39 -10.47
N SER A 173 7.39 -3.39 -11.34
CA SER A 173 7.97 -3.52 -12.68
C SER A 173 9.45 -3.93 -12.65
N ARG A 174 10.12 -3.81 -11.50
CA ARG A 174 11.51 -4.29 -11.28
C ARG A 174 11.58 -5.76 -10.86
N GLY A 175 10.44 -6.46 -10.84
CA GLY A 175 10.32 -7.89 -10.57
C GLY A 175 10.02 -8.22 -9.11
N PHE A 176 9.52 -9.44 -8.90
CA PHE A 176 9.03 -9.93 -7.61
C PHE A 176 10.01 -9.71 -6.46
N PHE A 177 11.27 -10.11 -6.63
CA PHE A 177 12.27 -10.00 -5.56
C PHE A 177 12.49 -8.55 -5.12
N PHE A 178 12.53 -7.60 -6.08
CA PHE A 178 12.71 -6.19 -5.76
C PHE A 178 11.53 -5.65 -4.95
N ALA A 179 10.30 -5.89 -5.40
CA ALA A 179 9.09 -5.42 -4.74
C ALA A 179 8.86 -6.09 -3.37
N HIS A 180 9.28 -7.35 -3.23
CA HIS A 180 9.12 -8.10 -1.99
C HIS A 180 10.11 -7.64 -0.91
N ILE A 181 11.41 -7.69 -1.19
CA ILE A 181 12.44 -7.41 -0.17
C ILE A 181 13.63 -6.61 -0.71
N GLY A 182 13.93 -6.73 -2.01
CA GLY A 182 15.13 -6.16 -2.61
C GLY A 182 15.22 -4.64 -2.48
N TRP A 183 14.08 -3.93 -2.47
CA TRP A 183 14.03 -2.48 -2.27
C TRP A 183 14.58 -2.03 -0.90
N LEU A 184 14.46 -2.87 0.13
CA LEU A 184 15.03 -2.63 1.46
C LEU A 184 16.55 -2.87 1.52
N LEU A 185 17.10 -3.58 0.53
CA LEU A 185 18.51 -4.01 0.48
C LEU A 185 19.39 -3.06 -0.34
N VAL A 186 18.78 -2.07 -0.99
CA VAL A 186 19.47 -1.06 -1.81
C VAL A 186 19.09 0.35 -1.37
N ARG A 187 19.87 1.33 -1.81
CA ARG A 187 19.46 2.74 -1.68
C ARG A 187 18.24 3.00 -2.58
N LYS A 188 17.30 3.78 -2.05
CA LYS A 188 16.13 4.28 -2.80
C LYS A 188 16.58 4.99 -4.08
N HIS A 189 15.79 4.85 -5.13
CA HIS A 189 16.00 5.60 -6.36
C HIS A 189 15.88 7.12 -6.09
N PRO A 190 16.66 7.99 -6.78
CA PRO A 190 16.57 9.43 -6.57
C PRO A 190 15.16 10.00 -6.74
N ASP A 191 14.36 9.47 -7.66
CA ASP A 191 12.99 9.94 -7.88
C ASP A 191 12.07 9.67 -6.69
N VAL A 192 12.26 8.56 -5.96
CA VAL A 192 11.53 8.29 -4.69
C VAL A 192 11.80 9.42 -3.69
N ILE A 193 13.06 9.87 -3.60
CA ILE A 193 13.47 10.93 -2.68
C ILE A 193 12.93 12.29 -3.15
N GLU A 194 13.01 12.58 -4.45
CA GLU A 194 12.53 13.83 -5.03
C GLU A 194 11.01 13.97 -4.88
N LYS A 195 10.26 12.92 -5.25
CA LYS A 195 8.80 12.91 -5.18
C LYS A 195 8.29 12.80 -3.76
N GLY A 196 8.97 12.05 -2.90
CA GLY A 196 8.63 11.97 -1.47
C GLY A 196 8.75 13.29 -0.72
N LYS A 197 9.56 14.25 -1.19
CA LYS A 197 9.59 15.62 -0.65
C LYS A 197 8.39 16.47 -1.03
N LYS A 198 7.66 16.09 -2.09
CA LYS A 198 6.50 16.82 -2.64
C LYS A 198 5.17 16.34 -2.06
N ILE A 199 5.17 15.23 -1.32
CA ILE A 199 3.99 14.72 -0.60
C ILE A 199 3.71 15.64 0.61
N ASP A 200 2.46 16.08 0.77
CA ASP A 200 2.06 16.75 1.99
C ASP A 200 1.99 15.73 3.14
N LEU A 201 2.59 16.10 4.27
CA LEU A 201 2.63 15.34 5.52
C LEU A 201 2.31 16.25 6.72
N SER A 202 1.72 17.43 6.46
CA SER A 202 1.35 18.41 7.47
C SER A 202 0.41 17.81 8.52
N ASP A 203 -0.50 16.94 8.08
CA ASP A 203 -1.41 16.17 8.91
C ASP A 203 -0.68 15.26 9.91
N LEU A 204 0.34 14.53 9.44
CA LEU A 204 1.14 13.64 10.29
C LEU A 204 2.06 14.41 11.25
N LYS A 205 2.58 15.57 10.82
CA LYS A 205 3.37 16.46 11.69
C LYS A 205 2.52 17.07 12.80
N ALA A 206 1.23 17.33 12.53
CA ALA A 206 0.29 17.84 13.51
C ALA A 206 -0.17 16.77 14.53
N ASP A 207 -0.12 15.48 14.17
CA ASP A 207 -0.46 14.40 15.09
C ASP A 207 0.67 14.12 16.09
N LYS A 208 0.43 14.54 17.35
CA LYS A 208 1.37 14.36 18.47
C LYS A 208 1.70 12.89 18.75
N VAL A 209 0.78 11.95 18.49
CA VAL A 209 1.02 10.51 18.70
C VAL A 209 2.03 10.00 17.69
N VAL A 210 1.85 10.36 16.41
CA VAL A 210 2.78 10.00 15.32
C VAL A 210 4.17 10.57 15.60
N MET A 211 4.25 11.85 15.96
CA MET A 211 5.53 12.50 16.24
C MET A 211 6.22 11.98 17.50
N LEU A 212 5.45 11.57 18.52
CA LEU A 212 5.99 10.90 19.71
C LEU A 212 6.56 9.52 19.35
N GLN A 213 5.81 8.71 18.59
CA GLN A 213 6.27 7.40 18.14
C GLN A 213 7.53 7.53 17.30
N ARG A 214 7.60 8.50 16.38
CA ARG A 214 8.82 8.80 15.60
C ARG A 214 10.01 9.18 16.48
N ARG A 215 9.81 10.03 17.49
CA ARG A 215 10.88 10.46 18.42
C ARG A 215 11.46 9.29 19.23
N TYR A 216 10.59 8.36 19.64
CA TYR A 216 10.96 7.21 20.48
C TYR A 216 10.90 5.86 19.74
N TYR A 217 11.02 5.89 18.41
CA TYR A 217 10.78 4.71 17.58
C TYR A 217 11.75 3.55 17.89
N LYS A 218 13.04 3.85 18.06
CA LYS A 218 14.04 2.81 18.38
C LYS A 218 13.73 2.10 19.70
N PRO A 219 13.55 2.79 20.85
CA PRO A 219 13.19 2.11 22.09
C PRO A 219 11.81 1.45 22.01
N SER A 220 10.82 2.04 21.35
CA SER A 220 9.49 1.42 21.22
C SER A 220 9.55 0.10 20.44
N VAL A 221 10.34 0.02 19.37
CA VAL A 221 10.58 -1.21 18.61
C VAL A 221 11.29 -2.27 19.46
N VAL A 222 12.36 -1.90 20.16
CA VAL A 222 13.09 -2.86 21.03
C VAL A 222 12.14 -3.46 22.06
N ILE A 223 11.33 -2.62 22.71
CA ILE A 223 10.37 -3.06 23.71
C ILE A 223 9.26 -3.90 23.07
N MET A 224 8.58 -3.38 22.06
CA MET A 224 7.34 -3.99 21.56
C MET A 224 7.59 -5.14 20.59
N CYS A 225 8.60 -5.07 19.72
CA CYS A 225 8.86 -6.11 18.73
C CYS A 225 9.72 -7.25 19.29
N PHE A 226 10.58 -7.00 20.28
CA PHE A 226 11.51 -8.03 20.78
C PHE A 226 11.29 -8.37 22.25
N LEU A 227 11.29 -7.40 23.17
CA LEU A 227 11.25 -7.69 24.61
C LEU A 227 9.89 -8.20 25.07
N VAL A 228 8.78 -7.51 24.77
CA VAL A 228 7.43 -7.93 25.17
C VAL A 228 7.10 -9.33 24.64
N PRO A 229 7.31 -9.65 23.35
CA PRO A 229 7.02 -10.98 22.84
C PRO A 229 7.88 -12.08 23.47
N THR A 230 9.11 -11.76 23.89
CA THR A 230 10.04 -12.72 24.51
C THR A 230 9.83 -12.90 26.02
N ILE A 231 9.61 -11.81 26.76
CA ILE A 231 9.53 -11.84 28.22
C ILE A 231 8.21 -12.45 28.67
N VAL A 232 7.11 -12.18 27.97
CA VAL A 232 5.78 -12.66 28.40
C VAL A 232 5.74 -14.20 28.50
N PRO A 233 6.14 -14.99 27.48
CA PRO A 233 6.15 -16.44 27.61
C PRO A 233 7.13 -16.98 28.65
N TRP A 234 8.33 -16.38 28.70
CA TRP A 234 9.36 -16.78 29.63
C TRP A 234 8.92 -16.59 31.08
N TYR A 235 8.30 -15.45 31.40
CA TYR A 235 7.94 -15.08 32.76
C TYR A 235 6.61 -15.71 33.22
N PHE A 236 5.55 -15.66 32.40
CA PHE A 236 4.20 -15.99 32.87
C PHE A 236 3.86 -17.49 32.83
N TRP A 237 4.46 -18.26 31.92
CA TRP A 237 4.22 -19.71 31.85
C TRP A 237 5.49 -20.54 31.71
N GLY A 238 6.65 -19.95 32.05
CA GLY A 238 7.92 -20.65 32.16
C GLY A 238 8.34 -21.32 30.85
N GLU A 239 8.15 -20.63 29.72
CA GLU A 239 8.74 -21.06 28.45
C GLU A 239 10.25 -20.84 28.46
N SER A 240 11.02 -21.61 27.69
CA SER A 240 12.46 -21.35 27.57
C SER A 240 12.72 -19.98 26.90
N LEU A 241 13.80 -19.29 27.30
CA LEU A 241 14.20 -18.03 26.66
C LEU A 241 14.45 -18.19 25.15
N ALA A 242 15.02 -19.32 24.73
CA ALA A 242 15.27 -19.61 23.33
C ALA A 242 13.95 -19.69 22.53
N ILE A 243 12.98 -20.49 22.98
CA ILE A 243 11.69 -20.62 22.31
C ILE A 243 10.93 -19.28 22.34
N SER A 244 10.94 -18.59 23.48
CA SER A 244 10.28 -17.29 23.64
C SER A 244 10.87 -16.21 22.73
N TYR A 245 12.18 -16.24 22.48
CA TYR A 245 12.82 -15.28 21.59
C TYR A 245 12.62 -15.65 20.12
N PHE A 246 12.88 -16.91 19.75
CA PHE A 246 12.87 -17.32 18.34
C PHE A 246 11.48 -17.47 17.74
N ILE A 247 10.43 -17.77 18.53
CA ILE A 247 9.07 -17.96 18.01
C ILE A 247 8.25 -16.65 18.03
N PRO A 248 7.75 -16.14 19.17
CA PRO A 248 6.88 -14.96 19.17
C PRO A 248 7.63 -13.65 18.93
N ALA A 249 8.97 -13.62 19.02
CA ALA A 249 9.79 -12.48 18.59
C ALA A 249 10.26 -12.62 17.13
N ILE A 250 11.23 -13.49 16.86
CA ILE A 250 11.93 -13.55 15.56
C ILE A 250 11.07 -14.13 14.43
N LEU A 251 10.53 -15.35 14.59
CA LEU A 251 9.69 -15.97 13.56
C LEU A 251 8.44 -15.13 13.30
N ARG A 252 7.72 -14.70 14.34
CA ARG A 252 6.55 -13.83 14.19
C ARG A 252 6.89 -12.55 13.46
N TYR A 253 8.01 -11.88 13.76
CA TYR A 253 8.42 -10.67 13.04
C TYR A 253 8.69 -10.96 11.55
N ALA A 254 9.42 -12.03 11.24
CA ALA A 254 9.66 -12.44 9.85
C ALA A 254 8.35 -12.73 9.09
N VAL A 255 7.38 -13.40 9.74
CA VAL A 255 6.06 -13.69 9.15
C VAL A 255 5.27 -12.41 8.90
N VAL A 256 5.24 -11.46 9.85
CA VAL A 256 4.59 -10.15 9.68
C VAL A 256 5.18 -9.40 8.47
N LEU A 257 6.50 -9.39 8.34
CA LEU A 257 7.17 -8.73 7.22
C LEU A 257 6.83 -9.37 5.88
N ASN A 258 6.97 -10.70 5.75
CA ASN A 258 6.70 -11.38 4.50
C ASN A 258 5.21 -11.28 4.11
N ALA A 259 4.29 -11.31 5.09
CA ALA A 259 2.87 -11.06 4.84
C ALA A 259 2.62 -9.66 4.27
N ALA A 260 3.23 -8.62 4.85
CA ALA A 260 3.13 -7.26 4.32
C ALA A 260 3.78 -7.11 2.94
N TRP A 261 4.95 -7.73 2.73
CA TRP A 261 5.68 -7.66 1.45
C TRP A 261 5.00 -8.42 0.32
N LEU A 262 4.17 -9.43 0.62
CA LEU A 262 3.32 -10.07 -0.37
C LEU A 262 2.29 -9.10 -0.98
N VAL A 263 1.87 -8.07 -0.25
CA VAL A 263 1.00 -7.01 -0.79
C VAL A 263 1.75 -6.27 -1.89
N ASN A 264 2.98 -5.83 -1.63
CA ASN A 264 3.80 -5.10 -2.61
C ASN A 264 4.20 -5.96 -3.82
N SER A 265 4.43 -7.27 -3.62
CA SER A 265 4.90 -8.16 -4.69
C SER A 265 3.76 -8.95 -5.33
N ALA A 266 3.18 -9.92 -4.61
CA ALA A 266 2.18 -10.81 -5.15
C ALA A 266 0.90 -10.07 -5.55
N ALA A 267 0.45 -9.09 -4.76
CA ALA A 267 -0.75 -8.32 -5.08
C ALA A 267 -0.54 -7.26 -6.18
N HIS A 268 0.66 -7.09 -6.73
CA HIS A 268 0.90 -6.33 -7.97
C HIS A 268 1.10 -7.22 -9.21
N MET A 269 1.28 -8.53 -9.03
CA MET A 269 1.71 -9.43 -10.11
C MET A 269 0.71 -10.56 -10.39
N PHE A 270 0.05 -11.09 -9.36
CA PHE A 270 -0.76 -12.30 -9.46
C PHE A 270 -2.18 -12.06 -8.95
N GLY A 271 -3.16 -12.34 -9.79
CA GLY A 271 -4.58 -12.18 -9.49
C GLY A 271 -5.34 -11.42 -10.58
N ASN A 272 -6.59 -11.11 -10.28
CA ASN A 272 -7.55 -10.48 -11.17
C ASN A 272 -7.69 -8.97 -10.91
N ARG A 273 -8.28 -8.24 -11.87
CA ARG A 273 -8.45 -6.78 -11.85
C ARG A 273 -9.90 -6.38 -12.16
N PRO A 274 -10.85 -6.71 -11.27
CA PRO A 274 -12.26 -6.51 -11.54
C PRO A 274 -12.67 -5.03 -11.61
N TYR A 275 -11.89 -4.10 -11.05
CA TYR A 275 -12.22 -2.67 -10.99
C TYR A 275 -11.44 -1.84 -12.02
N ASP A 276 -10.13 -2.09 -12.15
CA ASP A 276 -9.30 -1.39 -13.13
C ASP A 276 -8.19 -2.28 -13.69
N ARG A 277 -8.32 -2.65 -14.97
CA ARG A 277 -7.34 -3.47 -15.70
C ARG A 277 -6.13 -2.69 -16.19
N ASN A 278 -6.13 -1.37 -16.10
CA ASN A 278 -5.06 -0.52 -16.61
C ASN A 278 -3.94 -0.30 -15.58
N ILE A 279 -4.19 -0.63 -14.31
CA ILE A 279 -3.18 -0.64 -13.24
C ILE A 279 -2.68 -2.06 -12.97
N ASN A 280 -1.52 -2.19 -12.31
CA ASN A 280 -0.95 -3.49 -11.94
C ASN A 280 -1.58 -4.16 -10.71
N PRO A 281 -1.97 -3.45 -9.63
CA PRO A 281 -2.60 -4.02 -8.43
C PRO A 281 -3.71 -5.02 -8.75
N ARG A 282 -3.74 -6.12 -7.99
CA ARG A 282 -4.54 -7.33 -8.21
C ARG A 282 -5.31 -7.73 -6.95
N GLU A 283 -6.47 -8.31 -7.15
CA GLU A 283 -7.17 -9.08 -6.13
C GLU A 283 -6.47 -10.43 -5.95
N ASN A 284 -5.96 -10.73 -4.76
CA ASN A 284 -5.24 -11.97 -4.48
C ASN A 284 -5.72 -12.64 -3.19
N ARG A 285 -6.47 -13.74 -3.32
CA ARG A 285 -7.10 -14.46 -2.19
C ARG A 285 -6.10 -14.94 -1.13
N LEU A 286 -4.90 -15.37 -1.53
CA LEU A 286 -3.88 -15.81 -0.57
C LEU A 286 -3.32 -14.63 0.25
N VAL A 287 -3.13 -13.49 -0.41
CA VAL A 287 -2.69 -12.26 0.27
C VAL A 287 -3.79 -11.73 1.19
N VAL A 288 -5.06 -11.81 0.79
CA VAL A 288 -6.19 -11.41 1.65
C VAL A 288 -6.14 -12.17 2.98
N LEU A 289 -5.93 -13.49 2.95
CA LEU A 289 -5.84 -14.32 4.17
C LEU A 289 -4.59 -14.02 4.99
N GLY A 290 -3.42 -13.89 4.34
CA GLY A 290 -2.15 -13.68 5.02
C GLY A 290 -1.96 -12.27 5.60
N ALA A 291 -2.57 -11.25 4.98
CA ALA A 291 -2.42 -9.84 5.34
C ALA A 291 -3.72 -9.22 5.90
N LEU A 292 -4.59 -10.03 6.51
CA LEU A 292 -5.78 -9.58 7.26
C LEU A 292 -6.73 -8.65 6.46
N GLY A 293 -6.87 -8.90 5.15
CA GLY A 293 -7.74 -8.14 4.25
C GLY A 293 -7.02 -7.30 3.20
N GLU A 294 -5.71 -7.06 3.30
CA GLU A 294 -5.02 -6.14 2.38
C GLU A 294 -4.75 -6.69 0.96
N GLY A 295 -5.18 -7.92 0.67
CA GLY A 295 -5.03 -8.54 -0.66
C GLY A 295 -6.07 -8.12 -1.69
N PHE A 296 -7.08 -7.32 -1.33
CA PHE A 296 -8.05 -6.74 -2.27
C PHE A 296 -7.44 -5.50 -2.96
N HIS A 297 -6.28 -5.68 -3.59
CA HIS A 297 -5.37 -4.58 -3.91
C HIS A 297 -5.78 -3.80 -5.17
N ASN A 298 -6.49 -4.42 -6.11
CA ASN A 298 -7.04 -3.71 -7.27
C ASN A 298 -8.13 -2.73 -6.83
N TYR A 299 -9.01 -3.14 -5.92
CA TYR A 299 -10.00 -2.26 -5.29
C TYR A 299 -9.29 -1.11 -4.58
N HIS A 300 -8.32 -1.45 -3.72
CA HIS A 300 -7.63 -0.47 -2.90
C HIS A 300 -6.93 0.62 -3.71
N HIS A 301 -6.18 0.27 -4.76
CA HIS A 301 -5.55 1.28 -5.62
C HIS A 301 -6.54 2.07 -6.48
N THR A 302 -7.70 1.49 -6.77
CA THR A 302 -8.77 2.19 -7.50
C THR A 302 -9.50 3.18 -6.59
N PHE A 303 -9.67 2.84 -5.30
CA PHE A 303 -10.40 3.62 -4.31
C PHE A 303 -9.58 3.73 -3.01
N PRO A 304 -8.47 4.49 -3.01
CA PRO A 304 -7.53 4.53 -1.88
C PRO A 304 -8.16 5.08 -0.59
N PHE A 305 -9.24 5.83 -0.71
CA PHE A 305 -9.94 6.48 0.39
C PHE A 305 -10.93 5.59 1.15
N ASP A 306 -11.27 4.42 0.61
CA ASP A 306 -12.23 3.51 1.25
C ASP A 306 -11.62 2.85 2.49
N TYR A 307 -12.28 2.96 3.64
CA TYR A 307 -11.77 2.44 4.90
C TYR A 307 -11.71 0.92 4.95
N SER A 308 -12.52 0.23 4.15
CA SER A 308 -12.55 -1.23 4.11
C SER A 308 -11.42 -1.78 3.24
N THR A 309 -10.85 -0.98 2.33
CA THR A 309 -9.91 -1.42 1.29
C THR A 309 -10.45 -2.58 0.42
N SER A 310 -11.75 -2.84 0.49
CA SER A 310 -12.46 -3.89 -0.23
C SER A 310 -13.94 -3.56 -0.42
N GLU A 311 -14.55 -4.10 -1.47
CA GLU A 311 -16.01 -4.01 -1.69
C GLU A 311 -16.81 -4.83 -0.66
N PHE A 312 -16.21 -5.87 -0.07
CA PHE A 312 -16.93 -6.92 0.66
C PHE A 312 -16.97 -6.74 2.19
N GLY A 313 -16.63 -5.56 2.71
CA GLY A 313 -16.69 -5.30 4.16
C GLY A 313 -15.88 -6.34 4.94
N TRP A 314 -16.52 -7.11 5.82
CA TRP A 314 -15.86 -8.09 6.72
C TRP A 314 -15.41 -9.38 6.04
N HIS A 315 -15.88 -9.67 4.82
CA HIS A 315 -15.56 -10.93 4.15
C HIS A 315 -14.04 -11.03 3.90
N TYR A 316 -13.40 -11.92 4.66
CA TYR A 316 -11.95 -12.11 4.69
C TYR A 316 -11.13 -10.84 5.03
N ASN A 317 -11.75 -9.86 5.68
CA ASN A 317 -11.12 -8.60 6.05
C ASN A 317 -11.27 -8.34 7.55
N PHE A 318 -10.36 -8.92 8.32
CA PHE A 318 -10.35 -8.77 9.76
C PHE A 318 -10.10 -7.33 10.19
N THR A 319 -9.30 -6.57 9.43
CA THR A 319 -9.02 -5.16 9.72
C THR A 319 -10.29 -4.31 9.67
N THR A 320 -11.17 -4.52 8.68
CA THR A 320 -12.47 -3.82 8.61
C THR A 320 -13.34 -4.15 9.82
N ALA A 321 -13.43 -5.44 10.20
CA ALA A 321 -14.19 -5.85 11.38
C ALA A 321 -13.65 -5.22 12.67
N PHE A 322 -12.33 -5.10 12.82
CA PHE A 322 -11.71 -4.39 13.94
C PHE A 322 -12.09 -2.90 13.96
N ILE A 323 -12.00 -2.20 12.82
CA ILE A 323 -12.36 -0.77 12.74
C ILE A 323 -13.84 -0.58 13.08
N ASP A 324 -14.72 -1.44 12.60
CA ASP A 324 -16.15 -1.38 12.89
C ASP A 324 -16.47 -1.63 14.36
N LEU A 325 -15.77 -2.56 15.00
CA LEU A 325 -15.85 -2.74 16.45
C LEU A 325 -15.40 -1.47 17.18
N MET A 326 -14.30 -0.84 16.75
CA MET A 326 -13.84 0.41 17.35
C MET A 326 -14.84 1.55 17.13
N CYS A 327 -15.56 1.58 16.00
CA CYS A 327 -16.65 2.52 15.78
C CYS A 327 -17.83 2.27 16.71
N PHE A 328 -18.22 1.01 16.88
CA PHE A 328 -19.28 0.62 17.82
C PHE A 328 -18.93 1.04 19.26
N LEU A 329 -17.66 0.93 19.65
CA LEU A 329 -17.16 1.37 20.96
C LEU A 329 -16.95 2.89 21.08
N GLY A 330 -17.24 3.67 20.04
CA GLY A 330 -17.03 5.13 20.02
C GLY A 330 -15.55 5.57 19.96
N LEU A 331 -14.63 4.65 19.66
CA LEU A 331 -13.19 4.91 19.54
C LEU A 331 -12.77 5.33 18.13
N ALA A 332 -13.60 5.04 17.13
CA ALA A 332 -13.43 5.44 15.73
C ALA A 332 -14.71 6.06 15.15
N SER A 333 -14.59 6.88 14.11
CA SER A 333 -15.71 7.58 13.43
C SER A 333 -15.35 7.90 11.98
N ASP A 334 -16.30 8.49 11.23
CA ASP A 334 -16.10 9.01 9.88
C ASP A 334 -15.48 8.00 8.89
N ARG A 335 -15.89 6.73 8.97
CA ARG A 335 -15.53 5.69 8.00
C ARG A 335 -16.01 6.09 6.60
N LYS A 336 -15.08 6.29 5.67
CA LYS A 336 -15.38 6.60 4.27
C LYS A 336 -15.59 5.32 3.47
N THR A 337 -16.68 5.23 2.73
CA THR A 337 -16.97 4.10 1.83
C THR A 337 -17.35 4.59 0.44
N VAL A 338 -16.95 3.86 -0.58
CA VAL A 338 -17.39 4.12 -1.96
C VAL A 338 -18.83 3.64 -2.14
N SER A 339 -19.64 4.41 -2.86
CA SER A 339 -21.01 4.02 -3.18
C SER A 339 -21.05 2.86 -4.17
N LYS A 340 -22.09 2.01 -4.08
CA LYS A 340 -22.23 0.83 -4.96
C LYS A 340 -22.33 1.23 -6.42
N GLU A 341 -22.94 2.38 -6.69
CA GLU A 341 -23.11 2.97 -8.01
C GLU A 341 -21.75 3.33 -8.63
N VAL A 342 -20.86 3.96 -7.85
CA VAL A 342 -19.51 4.31 -8.31
C VAL A 342 -18.67 3.06 -8.54
N ILE A 343 -18.74 2.07 -7.63
CA ILE A 343 -18.05 0.78 -7.80
C ILE A 343 -18.49 0.10 -9.09
N LEU A 344 -19.81 -0.02 -9.32
CA LEU A 344 -20.37 -0.66 -10.50
C LEU A 344 -19.98 0.09 -11.78
N ALA A 345 -20.09 1.42 -11.78
CA ALA A 345 -19.68 2.24 -12.92
C ALA A 345 -18.20 2.04 -13.26
N ARG A 346 -17.32 1.96 -12.25
CA ARG A 346 -15.88 1.70 -12.44
C ARG A 346 -15.62 0.30 -13.01
N LYS A 347 -16.27 -0.74 -12.47
CA LYS A 347 -16.19 -2.11 -13.00
C LYS A 347 -16.59 -2.20 -14.48
N ILE A 348 -17.66 -1.51 -14.87
CA ILE A 348 -18.11 -1.47 -16.28
C ILE A 348 -17.11 -0.71 -17.16
N ARG A 349 -16.58 0.41 -16.66
CA ARG A 349 -15.68 1.29 -17.44
C ARG A 349 -14.30 0.68 -17.65
N THR A 350 -13.68 0.15 -16.59
CA THR A 350 -12.26 -0.25 -16.60
C THR A 350 -11.98 -1.67 -16.09
N GLY A 351 -12.99 -2.39 -15.59
CA GLY A 351 -12.79 -3.75 -15.09
C GLY A 351 -12.37 -4.75 -16.17
N ASP A 352 -11.69 -5.83 -15.75
CA ASP A 352 -11.29 -6.94 -16.64
C ASP A 352 -12.41 -7.97 -16.90
N GLY A 353 -13.61 -7.76 -16.32
CA GLY A 353 -14.76 -8.66 -16.44
C GLY A 353 -14.82 -9.80 -15.43
N SER A 354 -13.77 -10.00 -14.62
CA SER A 354 -13.73 -11.08 -13.60
C SER A 354 -14.70 -10.89 -12.44
N HIS A 355 -15.31 -9.71 -12.29
CA HIS A 355 -16.36 -9.46 -11.29
C HIS A 355 -17.62 -10.32 -11.51
N LYS A 356 -17.81 -10.88 -12.72
CA LYS A 356 -18.96 -11.74 -13.06
C LYS A 356 -18.79 -13.19 -12.61
N THR A 357 -17.57 -13.60 -12.29
CA THR A 357 -17.21 -14.98 -11.93
C THR A 357 -16.78 -15.09 -10.47
N GLY A 358 -17.27 -14.19 -9.62
CA GLY A 358 -16.88 -14.04 -8.20
C GLY A 358 -16.88 -15.34 -7.43
#